data_AF-A0A969CEA5-F1
#
_entry.id   AF-A0A969CEA5-F1
#
_cell.length_a   1.000
_cell.length_b   1.000
_cell.length_c   1.000
_cell.angle_alpha   90.00
_cell.angle_beta   90.00
_cell.angle_gamma   90.00
#
_symmetry.space_group_name_H-M   'P 1'
#
loop_
_entity.id
_entity.type
_entity.pdbx_description
1 polymer ?
#
loop_
_entity_poly.entity_id
_entity_poly.type
_entity_poly.pdbx_seq_one_letter_code
_entity_poly.pdbx_strand_id
1 'polypeptide(L)'
;MTLKELQPQLLALTPEEKAQAIQLLAQSLSNIWLGIQKTPGVMGGEACIRQTRIPVWLLVSYRRQGATDARILEGHPDLSAADLVNAFSYAEAYPDEIEIAIQKQEEA
;
A
#
# COMPACT_ATOMS: atom_id res chain seq x y z
N MET A 1 -23.16 -11.50 2.36
CA MET A 1 -23.88 -10.22 2.44
C MET A 1 -23.40 -9.35 1.29
N THR A 2 -24.31 -8.81 0.49
CA THR A 2 -24.00 -7.99 -0.68
C THR A 2 -24.16 -6.50 -0.37
N LEU A 3 -23.47 -5.61 -1.10
CA LEU A 3 -23.58 -4.16 -0.89
C LEU A 3 -25.03 -3.66 -1.01
N LYS A 4 -25.80 -4.29 -1.92
CA LYS A 4 -27.22 -3.99 -2.15
C LYS A 4 -28.10 -4.30 -0.93
N GLU A 5 -27.73 -5.28 -0.12
CA GLU A 5 -28.43 -5.64 1.12
C GLU A 5 -28.08 -4.69 2.28
N LEU A 6 -26.89 -4.08 2.24
CA LEU A 6 -26.38 -3.18 3.29
C LEU A 6 -26.77 -1.70 3.09
N GLN A 7 -27.01 -1.28 1.85
CA GLN A 7 -27.37 0.09 1.50
C GLN A 7 -28.50 0.71 2.35
N PRO A 8 -29.66 0.07 2.57
CA PRO A 8 -30.72 0.65 3.40
C PRO A 8 -30.30 0.85 4.86
N GLN A 9 -29.44 -0.02 5.39
CA GLN A 9 -28.96 0.05 6.77
C GLN A 9 -27.98 1.22 6.94
N LEU A 10 -27.08 1.43 5.98
CA LEU A 10 -26.15 2.57 6.00
C LEU A 10 -26.86 3.93 5.85
N LEU A 11 -27.95 3.98 5.07
CA LEU A 11 -28.74 5.20 4.90
C LEU A 11 -29.51 5.58 6.18
N ALA A 12 -29.97 4.58 6.94
CA ALA A 12 -30.72 4.75 8.19
C ALA A 12 -29.86 5.25 9.37
N LEU A 13 -28.53 5.16 9.29
CA LEU A 13 -27.62 5.65 10.32
C LEU A 13 -27.72 7.17 10.52
N THR A 14 -27.56 7.61 11.76
CA THR A 14 -27.36 9.02 12.10
C THR A 14 -26.03 9.56 11.54
N PRO A 15 -25.84 10.88 11.43
CA PRO A 15 -24.57 11.45 10.99
C PRO A 15 -23.36 11.00 11.81
N GLU A 16 -23.53 10.82 13.13
CA GLU A 16 -22.45 10.37 14.02
C GLU A 16 -22.11 8.90 13.80
N GLU A 17 -23.11 8.03 13.70
CA GLU A 17 -22.90 6.61 13.40
C GLU A 17 -22.32 6.41 11.99
N LYS A 18 -22.67 7.27 11.02
CA LYS A 18 -22.05 7.29 9.69
C LYS A 18 -20.56 7.59 9.79
N ALA A 19 -20.16 8.57 10.61
CA ALA A 19 -18.74 8.88 10.81
C ALA A 19 -18.00 7.71 11.47
N GLN A 20 -18.59 7.07 12.48
CA GLN A 20 -18.02 5.88 13.12
C GLN A 20 -17.90 4.69 12.15
N ALA A 21 -18.92 4.46 11.32
CA ALA A 21 -18.89 3.41 10.31
C ALA A 21 -17.81 3.68 9.25
N ILE A 22 -17.64 4.93 8.80
CA ILE A 22 -16.54 5.31 7.90
C ILE A 22 -15.19 5.03 8.56
N GLN A 23 -15.02 5.38 9.84
CA GLN A 23 -13.76 5.16 10.55
C GLN A 23 -13.47 3.66 10.73
N LEU A 24 -14.46 2.84 11.08
CA LEU A 24 -14.34 1.39 11.20
C LEU A 24 -14.03 0.73 9.85
N LEU A 25 -14.70 1.17 8.78
CA LEU A 25 -14.43 0.70 7.43
C LEU A 25 -13.02 1.10 7.00
N ALA A 26 -12.58 2.34 7.25
CA ALA A 26 -11.22 2.77 6.96
C ALA A 26 -10.18 1.92 7.72
N GLN A 27 -10.43 1.59 8.99
CA GLN A 27 -9.55 0.73 9.81
C GLN A 27 -9.53 -0.74 9.37
N SER A 28 -10.66 -1.27 8.86
CA SER A 28 -10.69 -2.64 8.32
C SER A 28 -10.13 -2.71 6.90
N LEU A 29 -10.30 -1.64 6.12
CA LEU A 29 -9.75 -1.46 4.77
C LEU A 29 -8.27 -1.06 4.79
N SER A 30 -7.70 -0.60 5.91
CA SER A 30 -6.25 -0.43 6.03
C SER A 30 -5.46 -1.74 5.91
N ASN A 31 -6.13 -2.90 5.93
CA ASN A 31 -5.53 -4.18 5.52
C ASN A 31 -5.64 -4.44 4.00
N ILE A 32 -6.38 -3.61 3.26
CA ILE A 32 -6.47 -3.60 1.80
C ILE A 32 -5.63 -2.43 1.32
N TRP A 33 -4.32 -2.64 1.26
CA TRP A 33 -3.38 -1.67 0.72
C TRP A 33 -3.73 -1.40 -0.74
N LEU A 34 -4.43 -0.28 -0.98
CA LEU A 34 -4.78 0.14 -2.32
C LEU A 34 -3.47 0.27 -3.11
N GLY A 35 -3.32 -0.54 -4.16
CA GLY A 35 -2.15 -0.45 -5.03
C GLY A 35 -0.93 -1.24 -4.58
N ILE A 36 -0.95 -2.02 -3.49
CA ILE A 36 0.13 -3.00 -3.19
C ILE A 36 -0.39 -4.43 -3.35
N GLN A 37 0.37 -5.28 -4.03
CA GLN A 37 0.02 -6.68 -4.30
C GLN A 37 1.20 -7.59 -3.95
N LYS A 38 0.91 -8.64 -3.18
CA LYS A 38 1.83 -9.76 -2.93
C LYS A 38 1.41 -10.93 -3.81
N THR A 39 2.20 -11.25 -4.81
CA THR A 39 1.89 -12.35 -5.75
C THR A 39 2.92 -13.46 -5.56
N PRO A 40 2.53 -14.66 -5.10
CA PRO A 40 3.45 -15.79 -5.00
C PRO A 40 4.18 -16.03 -6.34
N GLY A 41 5.50 -16.13 -6.29
CA GLY A 41 6.34 -16.33 -7.48
C GLY A 41 6.72 -15.05 -8.25
N VAL A 42 6.18 -13.88 -7.92
CA VAL A 42 6.69 -12.58 -8.40
C VAL A 42 7.59 -12.00 -7.31
N MET A 43 8.87 -11.78 -7.62
CA MET A 43 9.87 -11.30 -6.64
C MET A 43 9.83 -12.10 -5.33
N GLY A 44 9.64 -13.42 -5.39
CA GLY A 44 9.57 -14.27 -4.19
C GLY A 44 8.36 -14.06 -3.29
N GLY A 45 7.31 -13.35 -3.75
CA GLY A 45 6.11 -13.04 -2.94
C GLY A 45 6.18 -11.71 -2.18
N GLU A 46 7.16 -10.87 -2.50
CA GLU A 46 7.34 -9.54 -1.91
C GLU A 46 6.20 -8.56 -2.25
N ALA A 47 6.02 -7.57 -1.39
CA ALA A 47 5.09 -6.47 -1.61
C ALA A 47 5.53 -5.63 -2.82
N CYS A 48 4.75 -5.66 -3.90
CA CYS A 48 5.00 -4.90 -5.12
C CYS A 48 3.89 -3.89 -5.38
N ILE A 49 4.20 -2.79 -6.07
CA ILE A 49 3.17 -1.91 -6.63
C ILE A 49 2.31 -2.73 -7.60
N ARG A 50 0.99 -2.64 -7.44
CA ARG A 50 -0.03 -3.39 -8.19
C ARG A 50 0.18 -3.22 -9.69
N GLN A 51 0.09 -4.33 -10.44
CA GLN A 51 0.37 -4.40 -11.88
C GLN A 51 1.82 -4.12 -12.29
N THR A 52 2.75 -3.98 -11.34
CA THR A 52 4.18 -3.82 -11.63
C THR A 52 4.98 -4.94 -10.96
N ARG A 53 6.28 -5.00 -11.29
CA ARG A 53 7.27 -5.78 -10.54
C ARG A 53 8.21 -4.87 -9.73
N ILE A 54 7.73 -3.69 -9.34
CA ILE A 54 8.51 -2.74 -8.56
C ILE A 54 8.20 -3.01 -7.08
N PRO A 55 9.15 -3.55 -6.31
CA PRO A 55 8.92 -3.87 -4.92
C PRO A 55 8.95 -2.61 -4.05
N VAL A 56 8.16 -2.62 -2.97
CA VAL A 56 8.08 -1.49 -2.03
C VAL A 56 9.43 -1.23 -1.36
N TRP A 57 10.18 -2.29 -1.02
CA TRP A 57 11.50 -2.16 -0.40
C TRP A 57 12.48 -1.38 -1.27
N LEU A 58 12.41 -1.51 -2.60
CA LEU A 58 13.30 -0.81 -3.53
C LEU A 58 13.05 0.71 -3.47
N LEU A 59 11.78 1.11 -3.45
CA LEU A 59 11.39 2.52 -3.35
C LEU A 59 11.84 3.13 -2.01
N VAL A 60 11.73 2.35 -0.93
CA VAL A 60 12.24 2.74 0.39
C VAL A 60 13.77 2.89 0.36
N SER A 61 14.50 1.96 -0.26
CA SER A 61 15.95 2.03 -0.40
C SER A 61 16.41 3.26 -1.19
N TYR A 62 15.70 3.66 -2.25
CA TYR A 62 16.00 4.93 -2.95
C TYR A 62 15.84 6.14 -2.05
N ARG A 63 14.76 6.18 -1.25
CA ARG A 63 14.52 7.27 -0.32
C ARG A 63 15.57 7.31 0.79
N ARG A 64 16.04 6.16 1.29
CA ARG A 64 17.17 6.05 2.22
C ARG A 64 18.47 6.58 1.64
N GLN A 65 18.68 6.42 0.34
CA GLN A 65 19.82 6.96 -0.42
C GLN A 65 19.67 8.44 -0.79
N GLY A 66 18.58 9.10 -0.38
CA GLY A 66 18.35 10.52 -0.61
C GLY A 66 17.67 10.86 -1.95
N ALA A 67 17.11 9.87 -2.65
CA ALA A 67 16.30 10.15 -3.83
C ALA A 67 15.00 10.88 -3.45
N THR A 68 14.65 11.91 -4.22
CA THR A 68 13.36 12.58 -4.11
C THR A 68 12.31 11.79 -4.87
N ASP A 69 11.04 11.93 -4.49
CA ASP A 69 9.91 11.31 -5.19
C ASP A 69 9.92 11.61 -6.70
N ALA A 70 10.28 12.85 -7.07
CA ALA A 70 10.42 13.24 -8.48
C ALA A 70 11.48 12.40 -9.21
N ARG A 71 12.66 12.17 -8.61
CA ARG A 71 13.70 11.33 -9.22
C ARG A 71 13.30 9.86 -9.30
N ILE A 72 12.54 9.38 -8.33
CA ILE A 72 11.99 8.01 -8.35
C ILE A 72 11.01 7.86 -9.52
N LEU A 73 10.10 8.82 -9.71
CA LEU A 73 9.15 8.82 -10.83
C LEU A 73 9.84 8.98 -12.19
N GLU A 74 10.89 9.79 -12.28
CA GLU A 74 11.71 9.89 -13.51
C GLU A 74 12.36 8.54 -13.89
N GLY A 75 12.82 7.78 -12.89
CA GLY A 75 13.40 6.45 -13.10
C GLY A 75 12.37 5.34 -13.32
N HIS A 76 11.11 5.56 -12.95
CA HIS A 76 10.02 4.60 -13.08
C HIS A 76 8.76 5.26 -13.68
N PRO A 77 8.73 5.48 -15.01
CA PRO A 77 7.62 6.17 -15.67
C PRO A 77 6.26 5.48 -15.55
N ASP A 78 6.25 4.18 -15.22
CA ASP A 78 5.04 3.39 -14.99
C ASP A 78 4.40 3.64 -13.61
N LEU A 79 5.09 4.37 -12.72
CA LEU A 79 4.57 4.74 -11.40
C LEU A 79 3.86 6.08 -11.45
N SER A 80 2.77 6.16 -10.70
CA SER A 80 2.12 7.43 -10.36
C SER A 80 2.58 7.93 -8.98
N ALA A 81 2.38 9.22 -8.72
CA ALA A 81 2.61 9.77 -7.38
C ALA A 81 1.76 9.08 -6.31
N ALA A 82 0.55 8.62 -6.66
CA ALA A 82 -0.30 7.85 -5.76
C ALA A 82 0.33 6.49 -5.40
N ASP A 83 1.04 5.85 -6.34
CA ASP A 83 1.74 4.60 -6.07
C ASP A 83 2.87 4.79 -5.05
N LEU A 84 3.60 5.91 -5.12
CA LEU A 84 4.61 6.24 -4.11
C LEU A 84 4.00 6.47 -2.73
N VAL A 85 2.89 7.20 -2.66
CA VAL A 85 2.15 7.39 -1.39
C VAL A 85 1.75 6.03 -0.82
N ASN A 86 1.15 5.15 -1.63
CA ASN A 86 0.74 3.83 -1.20
C ASN A 86 1.92 2.96 -0.76
N ALA A 87 3.05 3.01 -1.47
CA ALA A 87 4.27 2.29 -1.13
C ALA A 87 4.83 2.71 0.23
N PHE A 88 4.93 4.02 0.46
CA PHE A 88 5.49 4.52 1.70
C PHE A 88 4.55 4.33 2.89
N SER A 89 3.24 4.47 2.69
CA SER A 89 2.26 4.10 3.72
C SER A 89 2.32 2.60 4.05
N TYR A 90 2.50 1.73 3.06
CA TYR A 90 2.71 0.29 3.31
C TYR A 90 3.97 0.05 4.14
N ALA A 91 5.07 0.71 3.78
CA ALA A 91 6.34 0.57 4.49
C ALA A 91 6.27 1.06 5.94
N GLU A 92 5.50 2.12 6.22
CA GLU A 92 5.27 2.62 7.58
C GLU A 92 4.45 1.63 8.44
N ALA A 93 3.52 0.89 7.83
CA ALA A 93 2.71 -0.09 8.56
C ALA A 93 3.37 -1.47 8.71
N TYR A 94 4.29 -1.83 7.82
CA TYR A 94 5.06 -3.08 7.90
C TYR A 94 6.58 -2.83 7.86
N PRO A 95 7.13 -2.07 8.82
CA PRO A 95 8.54 -1.73 8.82
C PRO A 95 9.44 -2.97 8.88
N ASP A 96 9.08 -3.97 9.69
CA ASP A 96 9.85 -5.22 9.82
C ASP A 96 9.90 -6.02 8.51
N GLU A 97 8.79 -6.10 7.77
CA GLU A 97 8.74 -6.77 6.48
C GLU A 97 9.69 -6.11 5.48
N ILE A 98 9.66 -4.77 5.43
CA ILE A 98 10.51 -4.01 4.53
C ILE A 98 11.98 -4.11 4.93
N GLU A 99 12.31 -4.02 6.22
CA GLU A 99 13.70 -4.14 6.67
C GLU A 99 14.29 -5.51 6.33
N ILE A 100 13.55 -6.59 6.57
CA ILE A 100 13.97 -7.95 6.21
C ILE A 100 14.21 -8.06 4.69
N ALA A 101 13.34 -7.47 3.87
CA ALA A 101 13.49 -7.49 2.42
C ALA A 101 14.73 -6.70 1.95
N ILE A 102 15.00 -5.53 2.55
CA ILE A 102 16.20 -4.74 2.26
C ILE A 102 17.46 -5.51 2.65
N GLN A 103 17.52 -6.04 3.88
CA GLN A 103 18.68 -6.80 4.38
C GLN A 103 18.99 -8.00 3.47
N LYS A 104 17.95 -8.77 3.11
CA LYS A 104 18.09 -9.93 2.23
C LYS A 104 18.66 -9.55 0.86
N GLN A 105 18.31 -8.38 0.34
CA GLN A 105 18.82 -7.90 -0.94
C GLN A 105 20.26 -7.37 -0.85
N GLU A 106 20.65 -6.79 0.28
CA GLU A 106 22.03 -6.33 0.52
C GLU A 106 23.01 -7.49 0.73
N GLU A 107 22.52 -8.63 1.23
CA GLU A 107 23.30 -9.86 1.46
C GLU A 107 23.43 -10.76 0.21
N ALA A 108 22.70 -10.47 -0.86
CA ALA A 108 22.62 -11.28 -2.09
C ALA A 108 23.55 -10.75 -3.20
#